data_AF-A0A1M4UB04-F1
#
_entry.id   AF-A0A1M4UB04-F1
#
_cell.length_a   1.000
_cell.length_b   1.000
_cell.length_c   1.000
_cell.angle_alpha   90.00
_cell.angle_beta   90.00
_cell.angle_gamma   90.00
#
_symmetry.space_group_name_H-M   'P 1'
#
loop_
_entity.id
_entity.type
_entity.pdbx_description
1 polymer ?
#
loop_
_entity_poly.entity_id
_entity_poly.type
_entity_poly.pdbx_seq_one_letter_code
_entity_poly.pdbx_strand_id
1 'polypeptide(L)'
;MKNLLVKYYFSPGLYDKIRLVDLDIFIDFSYKLDIRWYKKYQKNDVFDEDYAKTKRMETIIEDILPRDISDTLMTLVSFNDFKLQSFYPELTEEQKKQYTPLDVRYENYEFYINGNKFWVNVSPYIFKKEFLKSEQEVLFLKFHESISLWIDEFHEMLIEKE
;
A
#
# COMPACT_ATOMS: atom_id res chain seq x y z
N MET A 1 -1.92 20.58 13.77
CA MET A 1 -1.52 19.21 13.38
C MET A 1 -2.78 18.49 12.96
N LYS A 2 -2.80 17.91 11.75
CA LYS A 2 -3.88 17.01 11.36
C LYS A 2 -3.70 15.69 12.10
N ASN A 3 -4.78 15.13 12.62
CA ASN A 3 -4.72 13.85 13.32
C ASN A 3 -4.67 12.73 12.28
N LEU A 4 -3.64 11.89 12.35
CA LEU A 4 -3.47 10.73 11.47
C LEU A 4 -4.56 9.69 11.78
N LEU A 5 -5.20 9.17 10.74
CA LEU A 5 -6.22 8.12 10.82
C LEU A 5 -5.68 6.79 10.30
N VAL A 6 -5.03 6.81 9.14
CA VAL A 6 -4.40 5.62 8.53
C VAL A 6 -3.02 5.99 8.03
N LYS A 7 -2.05 5.11 8.26
CA LYS A 7 -0.79 5.10 7.52
C LYS A 7 -0.74 3.84 6.67
N TYR A 8 -0.40 3.98 5.41
CA TYR A 8 -0.17 2.88 4.47
C TYR A 8 1.26 2.96 3.97
N TYR A 9 1.94 1.82 3.94
CA TYR A 9 3.25 1.71 3.34
C TYR A 9 3.34 0.48 2.44
N PHE A 10 3.97 0.67 1.29
CA PHE A 10 4.23 -0.38 0.31
C PHE A 10 5.67 -0.31 -0.16
N SER A 11 6.33 -1.47 -0.10
CA SER A 11 7.62 -1.75 -0.70
C SER A 11 7.53 -2.99 -1.58
N PRO A 12 8.01 -2.96 -2.83
CA PRO A 12 7.87 -4.04 -3.78
C PRO A 12 8.90 -5.17 -3.59
N GLY A 13 9.88 -4.97 -2.70
CA GLY A 13 11.07 -5.80 -2.65
C GLY A 13 11.85 -5.78 -3.96
N LEU A 14 12.57 -6.87 -4.27
CA LEU A 14 13.42 -6.97 -5.46
C LEU A 14 12.67 -7.36 -6.76
N TYR A 15 11.39 -7.74 -6.69
CA TYR A 15 10.72 -8.45 -7.79
C TYR A 15 9.36 -7.87 -8.22
N ASP A 16 8.80 -6.90 -7.51
CA ASP A 16 7.49 -6.30 -7.83
C ASP A 16 7.63 -4.84 -8.34
N LYS A 17 6.51 -4.19 -8.69
CA LYS A 17 6.38 -2.80 -9.17
C LYS A 17 7.46 -1.88 -8.60
N ILE A 18 8.33 -1.30 -9.42
CA ILE A 18 9.54 -0.58 -8.94
C ILE A 18 9.22 0.80 -8.32
N ARG A 19 8.32 0.86 -7.34
CA ARG A 19 7.93 2.05 -6.59
C ARG A 19 7.75 1.74 -5.10
N LEU A 20 8.20 2.68 -4.26
CA LEU A 20 7.86 2.77 -2.85
C LEU A 20 6.69 3.72 -2.70
N VAL A 21 5.78 3.42 -1.76
CA VAL A 21 4.64 4.29 -1.46
C VAL A 21 4.52 4.47 0.06
N ASP A 22 4.44 5.72 0.49
CA ASP A 22 4.08 6.15 1.83
C ASP A 22 2.80 7.01 1.72
N LEU A 23 1.71 6.59 2.34
CA LEU A 23 0.43 7.31 2.32
C LEU A 23 -0.06 7.54 3.76
N ASP A 24 -0.20 8.80 4.13
CA ASP A 24 -0.83 9.24 5.37
C ASP A 24 -2.24 9.75 5.05
N ILE A 25 -3.26 9.20 5.69
CA ILE A 25 -4.66 9.66 5.62
C ILE A 25 -5.03 10.25 6.98
N PHE A 26 -5.56 11.47 6.98
CA PHE A 26 -5.96 12.19 8.17
C PHE A 26 -7.46 12.02 8.48
N ILE A 27 -7.88 12.37 9.71
CA ILE A 27 -9.29 12.26 10.16
C ILE A 27 -10.27 13.07 9.29
N ASP A 28 -9.80 14.17 8.67
CA ASP A 28 -10.59 14.97 7.73
C ASP A 28 -10.62 14.37 6.31
N PHE A 29 -10.12 13.14 6.13
CA PHE A 29 -9.95 12.44 4.86
C PHE A 29 -9.08 13.17 3.82
N SER A 30 -8.35 14.19 4.25
CA SER A 30 -7.20 14.65 3.47
C SER A 30 -6.07 13.61 3.56
N TYR A 31 -5.19 13.60 2.57
CA TYR A 31 -4.06 12.69 2.53
C TYR A 31 -2.75 13.40 2.19
N LYS A 32 -1.65 12.74 2.50
CA LYS A 32 -0.31 13.00 1.96
C LYS A 32 0.23 11.70 1.36
N LEU A 33 0.53 11.71 0.06
CA LEU A 33 1.01 10.58 -0.70
C LEU A 33 2.41 10.88 -1.22
N ASP A 34 3.39 10.09 -0.79
CA ASP A 34 4.77 10.11 -1.27
C ASP A 34 5.00 8.83 -2.09
N ILE A 35 5.26 9.01 -3.39
CA ILE A 35 5.58 7.92 -4.31
C ILE A 35 6.99 8.12 -4.81
N ARG A 36 7.80 7.07 -4.72
CA ARG A 36 9.18 7.08 -5.19
C ARG A 36 9.40 5.93 -6.13
N TRP A 37 9.85 6.20 -7.35
CA TRP A 37 10.02 5.16 -8.37
C TRP A 37 11.32 5.35 -9.13
N TYR A 38 11.71 4.31 -9.87
CA TYR A 38 12.83 4.39 -10.79
C TYR A 38 12.32 4.51 -12.21
N LYS A 39 12.95 5.38 -13.00
CA LYS A 39 12.62 5.54 -14.42
C LYS A 39 12.81 4.20 -15.15
N LYS A 40 11.79 3.74 -15.87
CA LYS A 40 11.82 2.50 -16.64
C LYS A 40 12.76 2.67 -17.85
N TYR A 41 13.67 1.73 -18.05
CA TYR A 41 14.51 1.66 -19.25
C TYR A 41 13.62 1.56 -20.50
N GLN A 42 13.83 2.44 -21.48
CA GLN A 42 13.33 2.18 -22.82
C GLN A 42 14.29 1.20 -23.51
N LYS A 43 13.76 0.33 -24.36
CA LYS A 43 14.51 -0.77 -25.03
C LYS A 43 15.73 -0.30 -25.84
N ASN A 44 15.84 1.00 -26.10
CA ASN A 44 16.89 1.63 -26.90
C ASN A 44 17.81 2.56 -26.08
N ASP A 45 17.65 2.65 -24.75
CA ASP A 45 18.55 3.44 -23.92
C ASP A 45 19.93 2.78 -23.88
N VAL A 46 20.97 3.51 -24.28
CA VAL A 46 22.36 3.06 -24.18
C VAL A 46 22.70 2.98 -22.70
N PHE A 47 23.14 1.81 -22.25
CA PHE A 47 23.53 1.57 -20.85
C PHE A 47 24.84 2.34 -20.56
N ASP A 48 24.72 3.60 -20.16
CA ASP A 48 25.83 4.43 -19.71
C ASP A 48 26.09 4.15 -18.21
N GLU A 49 27.36 4.07 -17.80
CA GLU A 49 27.76 3.82 -16.41
C GLU A 49 27.27 4.95 -15.47
N ASP A 50 27.08 6.17 -15.99
CA ASP A 50 26.45 7.26 -15.24
C ASP A 50 24.92 7.11 -15.12
N TYR A 51 24.28 6.34 -15.99
CA TYR A 51 22.85 6.02 -15.94
C TYR A 51 22.53 4.90 -14.94
N ALA A 52 23.52 4.07 -14.57
CA ALA A 52 23.42 3.12 -13.46
C ALA A 52 23.14 3.80 -12.11
N LYS A 53 23.35 5.12 -12.02
CA LYS A 53 22.78 6.00 -10.98
C LYS A 53 21.34 6.36 -11.34
N THR A 54 20.51 5.35 -11.59
CA THR A 54 19.11 5.49 -12.04
C THR A 54 18.42 6.60 -11.26
N LYS A 55 17.98 7.64 -11.97
CA LYS A 55 17.37 8.83 -11.37
C LYS A 55 16.12 8.38 -10.62
N ARG A 56 16.21 8.31 -9.30
CA ARG A 56 15.06 8.12 -8.41
C ARG A 56 14.15 9.33 -8.59
N MET A 57 12.94 9.07 -9.06
CA MET A 57 11.89 10.04 -9.12
C MET A 57 11.10 9.98 -7.82
N GLU A 58 10.63 11.14 -7.37
CA GLU A 58 9.86 11.29 -6.15
C GLU A 58 8.81 12.36 -6.40
N THR A 59 7.60 12.08 -5.94
CA THR A 59 6.54 13.07 -5.90
C THR A 59 5.83 12.98 -4.56
N ILE A 60 5.48 14.14 -4.02
CA ILE A 60 4.70 14.27 -2.79
C ILE A 60 3.47 15.09 -3.12
N ILE A 61 2.29 14.54 -2.83
CA ILE A 61 1.01 15.16 -3.12
C ILE A 61 0.17 15.20 -1.87
N GLU A 62 -0.51 16.32 -1.68
CA GLU A 62 -1.49 16.49 -0.61
C GLU A 62 -2.81 16.91 -1.25
N ASP A 63 -3.87 16.14 -0.99
CA ASP A 63 -5.21 16.40 -1.53
C ASP A 63 -6.27 15.74 -0.62
N ILE A 64 -7.51 15.66 -1.11
CA ILE A 64 -8.63 14.97 -0.47
C ILE A 64 -8.80 13.60 -1.10
N LEU A 65 -9.04 12.58 -0.27
CA LEU A 65 -9.26 11.22 -0.76
C LEU A 65 -10.45 11.16 -1.73
N PRO A 66 -10.37 10.31 -2.77
CA PRO A 66 -11.54 9.93 -3.55
C PRO A 66 -12.70 9.48 -2.66
N ARG A 67 -13.91 9.89 -3.03
CA ARG A 67 -15.11 9.75 -2.18
C ARG A 67 -15.45 8.29 -1.87
N ASP A 68 -15.29 7.41 -2.84
CA ASP A 68 -15.50 5.97 -2.70
C ASP A 68 -14.53 5.32 -1.71
N ILE A 69 -13.27 5.77 -1.70
CA ILE A 69 -12.25 5.36 -0.73
C ILE A 69 -12.59 5.91 0.66
N SER A 70 -12.97 7.19 0.76
CA SER A 70 -13.33 7.80 2.05
C SER A 70 -14.57 7.17 2.67
N ASP A 71 -15.59 6.86 1.87
CA ASP A 71 -16.84 6.22 2.33
C ASP A 71 -16.57 4.81 2.86
N THR A 72 -15.72 4.05 2.16
CA THR A 72 -15.31 2.71 2.59
C THR A 72 -14.48 2.77 3.87
N LEU A 73 -13.53 3.71 3.96
CA LEU A 73 -12.71 3.91 5.15
C LEU A 73 -13.56 4.34 6.35
N MET A 74 -14.49 5.27 6.17
CA MET A 74 -15.39 5.75 7.22
C MET A 74 -16.21 4.60 7.81
N THR A 75 -16.72 3.71 6.95
CA THR A 75 -17.44 2.51 7.38
C THR A 75 -16.50 1.57 8.14
N LEU A 76 -15.30 1.33 7.61
CA LEU A 76 -14.31 0.43 8.22
C LEU A 76 -13.85 0.89 9.62
N VAL A 77 -13.68 2.20 9.84
CA VAL A 77 -13.26 2.74 11.15
C VAL A 77 -14.42 2.99 12.12
N SER A 78 -15.67 2.81 11.67
CA SER A 78 -16.87 2.95 12.53
C SER A 78 -17.08 1.77 13.47
N PHE A 79 -16.36 0.65 13.26
CA PHE A 79 -16.45 -0.51 14.13
C PHE A 79 -15.80 -0.19 15.49
N ASN A 80 -16.59 -0.32 16.56
CA ASN A 80 -16.11 -0.12 17.93
C ASN A 80 -15.03 -1.13 18.36
N ASP A 81 -15.11 -2.35 17.84
CA ASP A 81 -14.19 -3.44 18.14
C ASP A 81 -13.36 -3.80 16.89
N PHE A 82 -12.39 -2.97 16.52
CA PHE A 82 -11.50 -3.25 15.39
C PHE A 82 -10.57 -4.44 15.73
N LYS A 83 -10.72 -5.57 15.01
CA LYS A 83 -10.02 -6.84 15.33
C LYS A 83 -9.06 -7.32 14.24
N LEU A 84 -8.85 -6.53 13.18
CA LEU A 84 -7.93 -6.89 12.11
C LEU A 84 -6.48 -6.81 12.64
N GLN A 85 -5.76 -7.94 12.61
CA GLN A 85 -4.34 -8.01 13.02
C GLN A 85 -3.43 -8.57 11.93
N SER A 86 -3.86 -9.62 11.25
CA SER A 86 -3.18 -10.16 10.07
C SER A 86 -4.23 -10.68 9.12
N PHE A 87 -4.15 -10.26 7.86
CA PHE A 87 -5.12 -10.65 6.85
C PHE A 87 -4.81 -12.00 6.20
N TYR A 88 -3.72 -12.64 6.65
CA TYR A 88 -3.18 -13.84 6.03
C TYR A 88 -2.74 -14.84 7.10
N PRO A 89 -2.88 -16.15 6.82
CA PRO A 89 -2.28 -17.17 7.66
C PRO A 89 -0.76 -16.95 7.69
N GLU A 90 -0.19 -16.99 8.90
CA GLU A 90 1.26 -17.04 9.03
C GLU A 90 1.76 -18.24 8.22
N LEU A 91 2.71 -18.00 7.32
CA LEU A 91 3.42 -19.09 6.67
C LEU A 91 4.05 -19.96 7.74
N THR A 92 3.97 -21.28 7.59
CA THR A 92 4.73 -22.18 8.47
C THR A 92 6.22 -21.94 8.29
N GLU A 93 7.03 -22.29 9.28
CA GLU A 93 8.50 -22.14 9.18
C GLU A 93 9.08 -22.87 7.96
N GLU A 94 8.48 -23.97 7.53
CA GLU A 94 8.86 -24.69 6.31
C GLU A 94 8.48 -23.91 5.04
N GLN A 95 7.30 -23.30 4.99
CA GLN A 95 6.89 -22.43 3.89
C GLN A 95 7.76 -21.17 3.82
N LYS A 96 8.12 -20.57 4.96
CA LYS A 96 9.08 -19.45 5.00
C LYS A 96 10.43 -19.89 4.42
N LYS A 97 10.98 -21.02 4.83
CA LYS A 97 12.27 -21.50 4.29
C LYS A 97 12.24 -21.77 2.78
N GLN A 98 11.11 -22.22 2.24
CA GLN A 98 10.98 -22.59 0.83
C GLN A 98 10.59 -21.41 -0.07
N TYR A 99 9.87 -20.42 0.46
CA TYR A 99 9.25 -19.35 -0.33
C TYR A 99 9.60 -17.92 0.10
N THR A 100 10.50 -17.69 1.06
CA THR A 100 10.95 -16.32 1.41
C THR A 100 12.09 -15.90 0.47
N PRO A 101 11.85 -15.19 -0.63
CA PRO A 101 12.93 -14.58 -1.40
C PRO A 101 13.71 -13.58 -0.53
N LEU A 102 14.94 -13.30 -0.93
CA LEU A 102 15.89 -12.41 -0.25
C LEU A 102 15.37 -10.97 -0.01
N ASP A 103 14.26 -10.58 -0.65
CA ASP A 103 13.55 -9.34 -0.38
C ASP A 103 12.06 -9.52 -0.78
N VAL A 104 11.19 -9.59 0.21
CA VAL A 104 9.76 -9.89 0.04
C VAL A 104 9.00 -8.56 -0.02
N ARG A 105 8.06 -8.44 -0.96
CA ARG A 105 7.08 -7.35 -0.97
C ARG A 105 6.51 -7.15 0.43
N TYR A 106 6.56 -5.92 0.91
CA TYR A 106 6.03 -5.53 2.20
C TYR A 106 4.90 -4.53 1.99
N GLU A 107 3.76 -4.80 2.60
CA GLU A 107 2.61 -3.94 2.52
C GLU A 107 1.87 -3.96 3.85
N ASN A 108 1.63 -2.79 4.43
CA ASN A 108 1.03 -2.69 5.74
C ASN A 108 0.18 -1.44 5.90
N TYR A 109 -0.79 -1.56 6.79
CA TYR A 109 -1.64 -0.47 7.26
C TYR A 109 -1.50 -0.31 8.77
N GLU A 110 -1.43 0.93 9.22
CA GLU A 110 -1.54 1.32 10.62
C GLU A 110 -2.81 2.16 10.78
N PHE A 111 -3.77 1.69 11.56
CA PHE A 111 -5.00 2.42 11.87
C PHE A 111 -4.91 3.05 13.26
N TYR A 112 -5.31 4.32 13.35
CA TYR A 112 -5.32 5.10 14.59
C TYR A 112 -6.77 5.42 14.96
N ILE A 113 -7.43 4.50 15.67
CA ILE A 113 -8.87 4.57 15.97
C ILE A 113 -9.05 4.72 17.48
N ASN A 114 -9.80 5.73 17.91
CA ASN A 114 -10.12 5.98 19.33
C ASN A 114 -8.87 6.01 20.25
N GLY A 115 -7.75 6.54 19.75
CA GLY A 115 -6.48 6.60 20.49
C GLY A 115 -5.68 5.29 20.53
N ASN A 116 -6.19 4.21 19.93
CA ASN A 116 -5.50 2.93 19.81
C ASN A 116 -4.85 2.77 18.43
N LYS A 117 -3.75 2.02 18.38
CA LYS A 117 -3.04 1.69 17.15
C LYS A 117 -3.30 0.23 16.77
N PHE A 118 -3.79 0.00 15.56
CA PHE A 118 -4.02 -1.32 14.99
C PHE A 118 -3.14 -1.50 13.75
N TRP A 119 -2.65 -2.72 13.55
CA TRP A 119 -1.76 -3.05 12.45
C TRP A 119 -2.43 -4.10 11.58
N VAL A 120 -2.38 -3.91 10.27
CA VAL A 120 -2.82 -4.93 9.31
C VAL A 120 -1.70 -5.12 8.30
N ASN A 121 -1.04 -6.28 8.38
CA ASN A 121 -0.05 -6.67 7.38
C ASN A 121 -0.76 -7.36 6.21
N VAL A 122 -0.44 -6.91 5.00
CA VAL A 122 -0.91 -7.50 3.76
C VAL A 122 0.21 -8.38 3.20
N SER A 123 0.03 -9.70 3.32
CA SER A 123 0.97 -10.69 2.82
C SER A 123 0.95 -10.71 1.28
N PRO A 124 2.10 -10.90 0.62
CA PRO A 124 2.18 -10.97 -0.84
C PRO A 124 1.68 -12.30 -1.41
N TYR A 125 1.32 -13.27 -0.58
CA TYR A 125 0.90 -14.60 -1.01
C TYR A 125 -0.62 -14.71 -1.20
N ILE A 126 -1.01 -15.60 -2.10
CA ILE A 126 -2.34 -15.82 -2.69
C ILE A 126 -3.50 -15.50 -1.74
N PHE A 127 -4.34 -14.57 -2.19
CA PHE A 127 -5.60 -14.19 -1.55
C PHE A 127 -6.78 -14.92 -2.21
N LYS A 128 -7.69 -15.53 -1.42
CA LYS A 128 -9.00 -15.97 -1.89
C LYS A 128 -10.09 -15.36 -1.00
N LYS A 129 -11.07 -14.70 -1.63
CA LYS A 129 -12.25 -14.10 -0.96
C LYS A 129 -12.99 -15.10 -0.06
N GLU A 130 -12.87 -16.38 -0.36
CA GLU A 130 -13.42 -17.52 0.37
C GLU A 130 -12.93 -17.65 1.83
N PHE A 131 -11.78 -17.05 2.17
CA PHE A 131 -11.20 -17.13 3.52
C PHE A 131 -11.63 -16.00 4.46
N LEU A 132 -12.40 -15.02 3.98
CA LEU A 132 -12.89 -13.91 4.79
C LEU A 132 -14.07 -14.37 5.65
N LYS A 133 -14.00 -14.10 6.95
CA LYS A 133 -14.97 -14.58 7.95
C LYS A 133 -15.81 -13.47 8.55
N SER A 134 -15.32 -12.22 8.50
CA SER A 134 -15.94 -11.07 9.14
C SER A 134 -16.23 -9.93 8.16
N GLU A 135 -17.21 -9.11 8.48
CA GLU A 135 -17.55 -7.92 7.70
C GLU A 135 -16.39 -6.90 7.65
N GLN A 136 -15.64 -6.75 8.75
CA GLN A 136 -14.43 -5.92 8.80
C GLN A 136 -13.40 -6.38 7.78
N GLU A 137 -13.23 -7.69 7.62
CA GLU A 137 -12.32 -8.23 6.61
C GLU A 137 -12.82 -7.89 5.20
N VAL A 138 -14.09 -8.13 4.88
CA VAL A 138 -14.64 -7.79 3.56
C VAL A 138 -14.46 -6.30 3.24
N LEU A 139 -14.73 -5.42 4.21
CA LEU A 139 -14.56 -3.98 4.05
C LEU A 139 -13.09 -3.56 3.92
N PHE A 140 -12.19 -4.14 4.70
CA PHE A 140 -10.76 -3.87 4.58
C PHE A 140 -10.22 -4.31 3.22
N LEU A 141 -10.61 -5.49 2.73
CA LEU A 141 -10.21 -5.92 1.39
C LEU A 141 -10.67 -4.89 0.35
N LYS A 142 -11.94 -4.49 0.40
CA LYS A 142 -12.47 -3.50 -0.53
C LYS A 142 -11.68 -2.19 -0.47
N PHE A 143 -11.38 -1.71 0.74
CA PHE A 143 -10.55 -0.52 0.95
C PHE A 143 -9.15 -0.69 0.36
N HIS A 144 -8.50 -1.82 0.62
CA HIS A 144 -7.17 -2.14 0.09
C HIS A 144 -7.14 -2.24 -1.43
N GLU A 145 -8.12 -2.92 -2.05
CA GLU A 145 -8.27 -3.02 -3.50
C GLU A 145 -8.44 -1.62 -4.12
N SER A 146 -9.28 -0.76 -3.55
CA SER A 146 -9.49 0.60 -4.01
C SER A 146 -8.25 1.49 -3.87
N ILE A 147 -7.55 1.43 -2.72
CA ILE A 147 -6.28 2.16 -2.51
C ILE A 147 -5.22 1.72 -3.52
N SER A 148 -5.07 0.42 -3.73
CA SER A 148 -4.07 -0.14 -4.64
C SER A 148 -4.32 0.29 -6.09
N LEU A 149 -5.57 0.18 -6.55
CA LEU A 149 -5.96 0.60 -7.89
C LEU A 149 -5.76 2.10 -8.09
N TRP A 150 -6.20 2.92 -7.13
CA TRP A 150 -6.04 4.37 -7.20
C TRP A 150 -4.57 4.80 -7.28
N ILE A 151 -3.70 4.19 -6.46
CA ILE A 151 -2.25 4.48 -6.50
C ILE A 151 -1.61 3.98 -7.80
N ASP A 152 -2.07 2.85 -8.35
CA ASP A 152 -1.64 2.35 -9.65
C ASP A 152 -1.95 3.34 -10.77
N GLU A 153 -3.21 3.74 -10.90
CA GLU A 153 -3.66 4.72 -11.88
C GLU A 153 -2.90 6.04 -11.72
N PHE A 154 -2.73 6.50 -10.48
CA PHE A 154 -2.00 7.73 -10.20
C PHE A 154 -0.53 7.65 -10.66
N HIS A 155 0.14 6.54 -10.37
CA HIS A 155 1.52 6.32 -10.78
C HIS A 155 1.68 6.21 -12.30
N GLU A 156 0.74 5.56 -13.00
CA GLU A 156 0.72 5.52 -14.47
C GLU A 156 0.62 6.94 -15.05
N MET A 157 -0.26 7.78 -14.52
CA MET A 157 -0.39 9.18 -14.93
C MET A 157 0.89 10.01 -14.69
N LEU A 158 1.67 9.70 -13.65
CA LEU A 158 2.96 10.36 -13.42
C LEU A 158 3.98 9.97 -14.49
N ILE A 159 4.04 8.69 -14.83
CA ILE A 159 4.99 8.18 -15.83
C ILE A 159 4.65 8.68 -17.23
N GLU A 160 3.36 8.78 -17.59
CA GLU A 160 2.93 9.27 -18.92
C GLU A 160 3.22 10.76 -19.16
N LYS A 161 3.43 11.54 -18.10
CA LYS A 161 3.71 12.99 -18.18
C LYS A 161 5.21 13.32 -18.30
N GLU A 162 6.09 12.32 -18.18
CA GLU A 162 7.55 12.46 -18.36
C GLU A 162 8.02 12.18 -19.79
#